data_AF-A0A643EZ00-F1
#
_entry.id   AF-A0A643EZ00-F1
#
_cell.length_a   1.000
_cell.length_b   1.000
_cell.length_c   1.000
_cell.angle_alpha   90.00
_cell.angle_beta   90.00
_cell.angle_gamma   90.00
#
_symmetry.space_group_name_H-M   'P 1'
#
loop_
_entity.id
_entity.type
_entity.pdbx_description
1 polymer ?
#
loop_
_entity_poly.entity_id
_entity_poly.type
_entity_poly.pdbx_seq_one_letter_code
_entity_poly.pdbx_strand_id
1 'polypeptide(L)'
;MTMGKIASLVKRHIWVWSLVLGFISFGGGFVASYYQQYRSTYLDGLRKNYEQFQESSQRIDDSLKLFSDVARGLKTKTPDEVEVLRNKLLRSVDSVRELSRRIDGTLSVAKNYERAVVRLADAADEITGPYDGKSLVEAVNEYYLAQQTVEAAVIKEDTKFLR
;
A
#
# COMPACT_ATOMS: atom_id res chain seq x y z
N MET A 1 53.53 49.55 -14.09
CA MET A 1 52.21 49.03 -13.65
C MET A 1 52.49 47.75 -12.85
N THR A 2 52.29 47.80 -11.53
CA THR A 2 52.98 46.94 -10.56
C THR A 2 52.40 45.51 -10.46
N MET A 3 53.29 44.50 -10.43
CA MET A 3 52.98 43.07 -10.27
C MET A 3 52.09 42.73 -9.06
N GLY A 4 51.96 43.63 -8.08
CA GLY A 4 51.10 43.45 -6.90
C GLY A 4 49.60 43.39 -7.19
N LYS A 5 49.11 43.96 -8.31
CA LYS A 5 47.67 43.96 -8.65
C LYS A 5 47.18 42.64 -9.27
N ILE A 6 48.06 41.89 -9.92
CA ILE A 6 47.72 40.61 -10.57
C ILE A 6 47.62 39.49 -9.50
N ALA A 7 48.52 39.49 -8.51
CA ALA A 7 48.51 38.54 -7.41
C ALA A 7 47.25 38.64 -6.52
N SER A 8 46.69 39.85 -6.34
CA SER A 8 45.46 40.05 -5.57
C SER A 8 44.19 39.59 -6.30
N LEU A 9 44.17 39.67 -7.63
CA LEU A 9 43.03 39.20 -8.44
C LEU A 9 42.95 37.67 -8.48
N VAL A 10 44.09 36.98 -8.59
CA VAL A 10 44.14 35.52 -8.58
C VAL A 10 43.73 34.94 -7.22
N LYS A 11 44.22 35.52 -6.10
CA LYS A 11 43.82 35.08 -4.74
C LYS A 11 42.32 35.29 -4.46
N ARG A 12 41.73 36.37 -4.96
CA ARG A 12 40.29 36.68 -4.76
C ARG A 12 39.38 35.75 -5.56
N HIS A 13 39.85 35.22 -6.69
CA HIS A 13 39.08 34.28 -7.50
C HIS A 13 39.18 32.83 -7.01
N ILE A 14 40.34 32.38 -6.51
CA ILE A 14 40.50 31.02 -5.98
C ILE A 14 39.51 30.75 -4.83
N TRP A 15 39.31 31.71 -3.92
CA TRP A 15 38.39 31.54 -2.79
C TRP A 15 36.91 31.44 -3.22
N VAL A 16 36.53 32.13 -4.29
CA VAL A 16 35.18 32.06 -4.87
C VAL A 16 34.96 30.72 -5.57
N TRP A 17 35.97 30.21 -6.28
CA TRP A 17 35.91 28.88 -6.91
C TRP A 17 35.88 27.74 -5.88
N SER A 18 36.57 27.87 -4.75
CA SER A 18 36.49 26.90 -3.64
C SER A 18 35.11 26.88 -2.96
N LEU A 19 34.44 28.03 -2.86
CA LEU A 19 33.06 28.11 -2.36
C LEU A 19 32.05 27.50 -3.33
N VAL A 20 32.19 27.76 -4.63
CA VAL A 20 31.28 27.21 -5.67
C VAL A 20 31.47 25.70 -5.82
N LEU A 21 32.70 25.20 -5.84
CA LEU A 21 32.97 23.75 -5.87
C LEU A 21 32.59 23.07 -4.55
N GLY A 22 32.82 23.73 -3.41
CA GLY A 22 32.36 23.25 -2.10
C GLY A 22 30.84 23.15 -2.00
N PHE A 23 30.09 24.11 -2.54
CA PHE A 23 28.61 24.11 -2.53
C PHE A 23 28.01 23.06 -3.49
N ILE A 24 28.65 22.82 -4.64
CA ILE A 24 28.21 21.80 -5.60
C ILE A 24 28.47 20.39 -5.05
N SER A 25 29.59 20.18 -4.34
CA SER A 25 29.92 18.89 -3.70
C SER A 25 29.10 18.62 -2.42
N PHE A 26 28.74 19.65 -1.64
CA PHE A 26 27.85 19.49 -0.47
C PHE A 26 26.36 19.38 -0.84
N GLY A 27 25.91 20.11 -1.87
CA GLY A 27 24.52 20.09 -2.34
C GLY A 27 24.10 18.76 -2.97
N GLY A 28 24.99 18.13 -3.74
CA GLY A 28 24.74 16.81 -4.32
C GLY A 28 24.63 15.69 -3.28
N GLY A 29 25.49 15.71 -2.25
CA GLY A 29 25.46 14.74 -1.16
C GLY A 29 24.25 14.89 -0.23
N PHE A 30 23.83 16.11 0.08
CA PHE A 30 22.67 16.39 0.93
C PHE A 30 21.34 16.05 0.24
N VAL A 31 21.19 16.39 -1.04
CA VAL A 31 19.99 16.03 -1.82
C VAL A 31 19.94 14.52 -2.05
N ALA A 32 21.07 13.86 -2.34
CA ALA A 32 21.13 12.42 -2.48
C ALA A 32 20.82 11.70 -1.15
N SER A 33 21.35 12.16 -0.02
CA SER A 33 21.07 11.54 1.29
C SER A 33 19.62 11.77 1.73
N TYR A 34 19.08 12.97 1.50
CA TYR A 34 17.69 13.28 1.80
C TYR A 34 16.72 12.47 0.92
N TYR A 35 17.04 12.32 -0.37
CA TYR A 35 16.26 11.49 -1.29
C TYR A 35 16.32 10.00 -0.92
N GLN A 36 17.49 9.48 -0.57
CA GLN A 36 17.63 8.09 -0.12
C GLN A 36 16.86 7.83 1.19
N GLN A 37 16.92 8.77 2.13
CA GLN A 37 16.20 8.68 3.41
C GLN A 37 14.69 8.81 3.23
N TYR A 38 14.24 9.71 2.35
CA TYR A 38 12.84 9.83 1.97
C TYR A 38 12.33 8.54 1.32
N ARG A 39 13.07 8.00 0.34
CA ARG A 39 12.75 6.74 -0.34
C ARG A 39 12.67 5.59 0.66
N SER A 40 13.64 5.42 1.56
CA SER A 40 13.62 4.33 2.53
C SER A 40 12.43 4.46 3.47
N THR A 41 12.18 5.64 4.03
CA THR A 41 11.06 5.88 4.96
C THR A 41 9.70 5.66 4.28
N TYR A 42 9.56 6.07 3.02
CA TYR A 42 8.36 5.85 2.22
C TYR A 42 8.13 4.36 1.96
N LEU A 43 9.16 3.63 1.51
CA LEU A 43 9.06 2.19 1.24
C LEU A 43 8.81 1.37 2.51
N ASP A 44 9.47 1.72 3.62
CA ASP A 44 9.25 1.08 4.92
C ASP A 44 7.80 1.29 5.40
N GLY A 45 7.26 2.49 5.22
CA GLY A 45 5.86 2.79 5.51
C GLY A 45 4.88 2.03 4.60
N LEU A 46 5.19 1.94 3.30
CA LEU A 46 4.40 1.16 2.35
C LEU A 46 4.36 -0.33 2.72
N ARG A 47 5.53 -0.92 3.04
CA ARG A 47 5.68 -2.32 3.43
C ARG A 47 4.95 -2.63 4.73
N LYS A 48 5.08 -1.79 5.76
CA LYS A 48 4.37 -1.96 7.03
C LYS A 48 2.85 -1.96 6.85
N ASN A 49 2.31 -1.05 6.02
CA ASN A 49 0.88 -1.01 5.74
C ASN A 49 0.44 -2.21 4.90
N TYR A 50 1.30 -2.71 4.03
CA TYR A 50 1.04 -3.91 3.24
C TYR A 50 1.03 -5.17 4.11
N GLU A 51 1.93 -5.29 5.09
CA GLU A 51 1.91 -6.36 6.10
C GLU A 51 0.60 -6.35 6.89
N GLN A 52 0.13 -5.17 7.33
CA GLN A 52 -1.17 -5.03 8.00
C GLN A 52 -2.34 -5.45 7.10
N PHE A 53 -2.26 -5.13 5.81
CA PHE A 53 -3.24 -5.59 4.83
C PHE A 53 -3.23 -7.12 4.72
N GLN A 54 -2.05 -7.75 4.54
CA GLN A 54 -1.93 -9.21 4.46
C GLN A 54 -2.45 -9.91 5.72
N GLU A 55 -2.13 -9.39 6.91
CA GLU A 55 -2.63 -9.93 8.17
C GLU A 55 -4.16 -9.83 8.24
N SER A 56 -4.74 -8.71 7.78
CA SER A 56 -6.20 -8.56 7.71
C SER A 56 -6.85 -9.55 6.74
N SER A 57 -6.24 -9.79 5.58
CA SER A 57 -6.73 -10.73 4.57
C SER A 57 -6.69 -12.17 5.06
N GLN A 58 -5.60 -12.59 5.73
CA GLN A 58 -5.52 -13.93 6.33
C GLN A 58 -6.62 -14.17 7.37
N ARG A 59 -6.92 -13.16 8.19
CA ARG A 59 -8.03 -13.26 9.16
C ARG A 59 -9.39 -13.39 8.49
N ILE A 60 -9.58 -12.78 7.31
CA ILE A 60 -10.80 -12.93 6.50
C ILE A 60 -10.88 -14.35 5.97
N ASP A 61 -9.80 -14.91 5.42
CA ASP A 61 -9.76 -16.29 4.89
C ASP A 61 -10.19 -17.32 5.94
N ASP A 62 -9.74 -17.15 7.19
CA ASP A 62 -10.15 -18.02 8.30
C ASP A 62 -11.65 -17.92 8.61
N SER A 63 -12.25 -16.74 8.46
CA SER A 63 -13.71 -16.59 8.57
C SER A 63 -14.43 -17.19 7.36
N LEU A 64 -13.90 -17.04 6.14
CA LEU A 64 -14.53 -17.59 4.93
C LEU A 64 -14.61 -19.12 4.95
N LYS A 65 -13.68 -19.80 5.61
CA LYS A 65 -13.78 -21.26 5.85
C LYS A 65 -15.07 -21.62 6.59
N LEU A 66 -15.47 -20.86 7.61
CA LEU A 66 -16.72 -21.09 8.35
C LEU A 66 -17.95 -20.91 7.44
N PHE A 67 -17.96 -19.88 6.60
CA PHE A 67 -19.05 -19.65 5.64
C PHE A 67 -19.07 -20.69 4.51
N SER A 68 -17.92 -21.31 4.20
CA SER A 68 -17.87 -22.44 3.28
C SER A 68 -18.60 -23.68 3.84
N ASP A 69 -18.53 -23.92 5.16
CA ASP A 69 -19.29 -25.01 5.79
C ASP A 69 -20.79 -24.73 5.77
N VAL A 70 -21.20 -23.46 5.90
CA VAL A 70 -22.60 -23.03 5.74
C VAL A 70 -23.07 -23.24 4.30
N ALA A 71 -22.28 -22.81 3.33
CA ALA A 71 -22.57 -23.03 1.91
C ALA A 71 -22.60 -24.52 1.51
N ARG A 72 -21.94 -25.39 2.27
CA ARG A 72 -22.01 -26.85 2.09
C ARG A 72 -23.16 -27.49 2.87
N GLY A 73 -23.91 -26.73 3.66
CA GLY A 73 -24.97 -27.22 4.52
C GLY A 73 -24.46 -28.05 5.71
N LEU A 74 -23.17 -27.97 6.03
CA LEU A 74 -22.55 -28.69 7.15
C LEU A 74 -22.78 -27.97 8.48
N LYS A 75 -23.11 -26.68 8.43
CA LYS A 75 -23.33 -25.82 9.60
C LYS A 75 -24.39 -24.76 9.28
N THR A 76 -25.03 -24.22 10.31
CA THR A 76 -25.84 -23.01 10.24
C THR A 76 -25.02 -21.82 10.73
N LYS A 77 -25.04 -20.70 9.99
CA LYS A 77 -24.35 -19.47 10.42
C LYS A 77 -24.99 -18.89 11.68
N THR A 78 -24.20 -18.22 12.50
CA THR A 78 -24.71 -17.40 13.61
C THR A 78 -24.58 -15.90 13.29
N PRO A 79 -25.40 -15.03 13.90
CA PRO A 79 -25.24 -13.57 13.76
C PRO A 79 -23.84 -13.09 14.16
N ASP A 80 -23.29 -13.66 15.23
CA ASP A 80 -21.94 -13.33 15.72
C ASP A 80 -20.85 -13.60 14.66
N GLU A 81 -20.97 -14.69 13.89
CA GLU A 81 -20.01 -15.03 12.84
C GLU A 81 -20.04 -14.02 11.68
N VAL A 82 -21.24 -13.54 11.33
CA VAL A 82 -21.44 -12.49 10.31
C VAL A 82 -20.83 -11.17 10.79
N GLU A 83 -21.07 -10.80 12.04
CA GLU A 83 -20.50 -9.58 12.62
C GLU A 83 -18.97 -9.64 12.69
N VAL A 84 -18.39 -10.78 13.09
CA VAL A 84 -16.94 -10.99 13.09
C VAL A 84 -16.35 -10.83 11.69
N LEU A 85 -16.98 -11.42 10.67
CA LEU A 85 -16.53 -11.26 9.28
C LEU A 85 -16.64 -9.79 8.83
N ARG A 86 -17.76 -9.11 9.09
CA ARG A 86 -17.95 -7.69 8.76
C ARG A 86 -16.88 -6.81 9.39
N ASN A 87 -16.58 -7.02 10.66
CA ASN A 87 -15.54 -6.27 11.37
C ASN A 87 -14.14 -6.50 10.77
N LYS A 88 -13.82 -7.73 10.36
CA LYS A 88 -12.56 -8.04 9.67
C LYS A 88 -12.48 -7.38 8.29
N LEU A 89 -13.57 -7.44 7.53
CA LEU A 89 -13.72 -6.81 6.22
C LEU A 89 -13.55 -5.28 6.29
N LEU A 90 -14.18 -4.62 7.26
CA LEU A 90 -14.03 -3.18 7.51
C LEU A 90 -12.58 -2.80 7.80
N ARG A 91 -11.90 -3.56 8.68
CA ARG A 91 -10.47 -3.32 8.98
C ARG A 91 -9.59 -3.47 7.74
N SER A 92 -9.90 -4.43 6.87
CA SER A 92 -9.14 -4.62 5.64
C SER A 92 -9.33 -3.47 4.65
N VAL A 93 -10.56 -2.93 4.54
CA VAL A 93 -10.83 -1.70 3.77
C VAL A 93 -10.03 -0.52 4.30
N ASP A 94 -9.94 -0.34 5.62
CA ASP A 94 -9.16 0.75 6.21
C ASP A 94 -7.66 0.61 5.89
N SER A 95 -7.11 -0.61 5.92
CA SER A 95 -5.73 -0.88 5.48
C SER A 95 -5.52 -0.53 4.00
N VAL A 96 -6.46 -0.88 3.12
CA VAL A 96 -6.39 -0.54 1.68
C VAL A 96 -6.50 0.96 1.45
N ARG A 97 -7.35 1.67 2.20
CA ARG A 97 -7.45 3.14 2.13
C ARG A 97 -6.13 3.78 2.51
N GLU A 98 -5.48 3.31 3.57
CA GLU A 98 -4.18 3.83 3.98
C GLU A 98 -3.07 3.49 2.97
N LEU A 99 -3.10 2.31 2.35
CA LEU A 99 -2.22 1.99 1.21
C LEU A 99 -2.46 2.93 0.02
N SER A 100 -3.71 3.23 -0.30
CA SER A 100 -4.07 4.10 -1.44
C SER A 100 -3.63 5.55 -1.26
N ARG A 101 -3.47 6.02 -0.02
CA ARG A 101 -2.88 7.34 0.27
C ARG A 101 -1.39 7.40 -0.06
N ARG A 102 -0.73 6.25 -0.10
CA ARG A 102 0.72 6.14 -0.37
C ARG A 102 0.98 5.81 -1.82
N ILE A 103 0.12 5.01 -2.46
CA ILE A 103 0.30 4.60 -3.86
C ILE A 103 -0.43 5.57 -4.79
N ASP A 104 0.33 6.31 -5.58
CA ASP A 104 -0.21 7.31 -6.51
C ASP A 104 -1.18 6.67 -7.53
N GLY A 105 -2.33 7.31 -7.74
CA GLY A 105 -3.30 6.88 -8.77
C GLY A 105 -4.10 5.61 -8.46
N THR A 106 -4.10 5.10 -7.23
CA THR A 106 -4.80 3.85 -6.84
C THR A 106 -6.17 4.03 -6.21
N LEU A 107 -6.74 5.23 -6.25
CA LEU A 107 -8.08 5.50 -5.72
C LEU A 107 -9.16 4.59 -6.34
N SER A 108 -8.99 4.21 -7.61
CA SER A 108 -9.85 3.26 -8.32
C SER A 108 -9.68 1.82 -7.79
N VAL A 109 -8.45 1.41 -7.47
CA VAL A 109 -8.14 0.10 -6.88
C VAL A 109 -8.79 -0.03 -5.51
N ALA A 110 -8.64 0.99 -4.66
CA ALA A 110 -9.27 1.02 -3.34
C ALA A 110 -10.82 0.97 -3.44
N LYS A 111 -11.43 1.74 -4.34
CA LYS A 111 -12.88 1.71 -4.56
C LYS A 111 -13.39 0.36 -5.06
N ASN A 112 -12.64 -0.30 -5.95
CA ASN A 112 -13.00 -1.64 -6.43
C ASN A 112 -12.92 -2.67 -5.31
N TYR A 113 -11.88 -2.58 -4.47
CA TYR A 113 -11.74 -3.41 -3.28
C TYR A 113 -12.88 -3.20 -2.29
N GLU A 114 -13.23 -1.94 -1.99
CA GLU A 114 -14.38 -1.60 -1.13
C GLU A 114 -15.69 -2.20 -1.65
N ARG A 115 -15.93 -2.13 -2.96
CA ARG A 115 -17.13 -2.72 -3.57
C ARG A 115 -17.16 -4.24 -3.42
N ALA A 116 -16.03 -4.91 -3.65
CA ALA A 116 -15.94 -6.36 -3.53
C ALA A 116 -16.15 -6.81 -2.07
N VAL A 117 -15.59 -6.06 -1.11
CA VAL A 117 -15.78 -6.29 0.32
C VAL A 117 -17.25 -6.15 0.73
N VAL A 118 -17.96 -5.11 0.25
CA VAL A 118 -19.39 -4.93 0.53
C VAL A 118 -20.20 -6.10 -0.02
N ARG A 119 -19.95 -6.49 -1.28
CA ARG A 119 -20.63 -7.66 -1.89
C ARG A 119 -20.39 -8.96 -1.12
N LEU A 120 -19.18 -9.15 -0.62
CA LEU A 120 -18.85 -10.31 0.22
C LEU A 120 -19.58 -10.26 1.57
N ALA A 121 -19.66 -9.08 2.21
CA ALA A 121 -20.41 -8.91 3.44
C ALA A 121 -21.90 -9.17 3.26
N ASP A 122 -22.48 -8.72 2.15
CA ASP A 122 -23.89 -8.95 1.82
C ASP A 122 -24.14 -10.44 1.52
N ALA A 123 -23.30 -11.08 0.70
CA ALA A 123 -23.44 -12.51 0.41
C ALA A 123 -23.28 -13.39 1.66
N ALA A 124 -22.41 -13.02 2.60
CA ALA A 124 -22.28 -13.70 3.89
C ALA A 124 -23.49 -13.46 4.83
N ASP A 125 -24.18 -12.34 4.69
CA ASP A 125 -25.41 -12.05 5.42
C ASP A 125 -26.64 -12.74 4.81
N GLU A 126 -26.60 -13.05 3.51
CA GLU A 126 -27.68 -13.74 2.80
C GLU A 126 -27.55 -15.26 2.80
N ILE A 127 -26.34 -15.82 2.88
CA ILE A 127 -26.12 -17.28 2.80
C ILE A 127 -26.86 -18.05 3.92
N THR A 128 -27.84 -18.88 3.56
CA THR A 128 -28.53 -19.75 4.53
C THR A 128 -28.20 -21.23 4.35
N GLY A 129 -27.68 -21.61 3.19
CA GLY A 129 -27.31 -22.98 2.87
C GLY A 129 -26.85 -23.15 1.42
N PRO A 130 -26.81 -24.38 0.89
CA PRO A 130 -26.25 -24.65 -0.44
C PRO A 130 -26.90 -23.93 -1.61
N TYR A 131 -28.20 -23.61 -1.51
CA TYR A 131 -28.93 -22.91 -2.56
C TYR A 131 -28.39 -21.50 -2.81
N ASP A 132 -27.96 -20.79 -1.75
CA ASP A 132 -27.40 -19.44 -1.84
C ASP A 132 -25.86 -19.45 -1.97
N GLY A 133 -25.24 -20.64 -1.90
CA GLY A 133 -23.79 -20.81 -1.89
C GLY A 133 -23.10 -20.28 -3.15
N LYS A 134 -23.79 -20.27 -4.28
CA LYS A 134 -23.27 -19.71 -5.53
C LYS A 134 -22.94 -18.21 -5.39
N SER A 135 -23.86 -17.43 -4.82
CA SER A 135 -23.67 -15.98 -4.62
C SER A 135 -22.49 -15.69 -3.69
N LEU A 136 -22.31 -16.51 -2.64
CA LEU A 136 -21.14 -16.41 -1.76
C LEU A 136 -19.84 -16.70 -2.52
N VAL A 137 -19.79 -17.76 -3.34
CA VAL A 137 -18.59 -18.11 -4.12
C VAL A 137 -18.24 -17.01 -5.12
N GLU A 138 -19.23 -16.44 -5.81
CA GLU A 138 -19.02 -15.31 -6.72
C GLU A 138 -18.46 -14.09 -5.98
N ALA A 139 -19.02 -13.74 -4.82
CA ALA A 139 -18.54 -12.62 -4.02
C ALA A 139 -17.12 -12.85 -3.47
N VAL A 140 -16.80 -14.08 -3.04
CA VAL A 140 -15.44 -14.47 -2.63
C VAL A 140 -14.46 -14.35 -3.78
N ASN A 141 -14.83 -14.77 -4.99
CA ASN A 141 -13.99 -14.64 -6.17
C ASN A 141 -13.72 -13.16 -6.52
N GLU A 142 -14.76 -12.32 -6.51
CA GLU A 142 -14.59 -10.87 -6.72
C GLU A 142 -13.69 -10.23 -5.67
N TYR A 143 -13.83 -10.63 -4.41
CA TYR A 143 -12.95 -10.21 -3.31
C TYR A 143 -11.48 -10.57 -3.58
N TYR A 144 -11.18 -11.83 -3.95
CA TYR A 144 -9.80 -12.24 -4.22
C TYR A 144 -9.21 -11.55 -5.44
N LEU A 145 -9.99 -11.32 -6.50
CA LEU A 145 -9.54 -10.55 -7.66
C LEU A 145 -9.20 -9.10 -7.28
N ALA A 146 -10.03 -8.48 -6.43
CA ALA A 146 -9.76 -7.14 -5.95
C ALA A 146 -8.52 -7.10 -5.03
N GLN A 147 -8.35 -8.10 -4.16
CA GLN A 147 -7.14 -8.26 -3.35
C GLN A 147 -5.89 -8.37 -4.22
N GLN A 148 -5.88 -9.24 -5.24
CA GLN A 148 -4.75 -9.36 -6.17
C GLN A 148 -4.44 -8.04 -6.89
N THR A 149 -5.48 -7.25 -7.20
CA THR A 149 -5.30 -5.93 -7.81
C THR A 149 -4.61 -4.94 -6.85
N VAL A 150 -4.94 -4.98 -5.56
CA VAL A 150 -4.24 -4.20 -4.51
C VAL A 150 -2.79 -4.66 -4.40
N GLU A 151 -2.54 -5.96 -4.32
CA GLU A 151 -1.19 -6.54 -4.23
C GLU A 151 -0.33 -6.14 -5.44
N ALA A 152 -0.88 -6.26 -6.64
CA ALA A 152 -0.20 -5.84 -7.86
C ALA A 152 0.14 -4.33 -7.87
N ALA A 153 -0.76 -3.49 -7.34
CA ALA A 153 -0.51 -2.05 -7.22
C ALA A 153 0.61 -1.74 -6.23
N VAL A 154 0.66 -2.44 -5.08
CA VAL A 154 1.73 -2.31 -4.09
C VAL A 154 3.07 -2.74 -4.69
N ILE A 155 3.12 -3.90 -5.34
CA ILE A 155 4.34 -4.43 -5.99
C ILE A 155 4.84 -3.45 -7.06
N LYS A 156 3.93 -2.90 -7.86
CA LYS A 156 4.27 -1.90 -8.88
C LYS A 156 4.92 -0.65 -8.27
N GLU A 157 4.44 -0.19 -7.12
CA GLU A 157 5.00 0.99 -6.45
C GLU A 157 6.33 0.69 -5.74
N ASP A 158 6.48 -0.47 -5.08
CA ASP A 158 7.75 -0.88 -4.45
C ASP A 158 8.87 -1.06 -5.50
N THR A 159 8.52 -1.59 -6.68
CA THR A 159 9.47 -1.81 -7.79
C THR A 159 9.71 -0.58 -8.67
N LYS A 160 8.92 0.48 -8.53
CA LYS A 160 9.04 1.73 -9.32
C LYS A 160 10.42 2.38 -9.22
N PHE A 161 11.09 2.21 -8.08
CA PHE A 161 12.42 2.79 -7.81
C PHE A 161 13.60 1.87 -8.21
N LEU A 162 13.32 0.72 -8.83
CA LEU A 162 14.33 -0.21 -9.38
C LEU A 162 14.54 -0.03 -10.89
N ARG A 163 13.71 0.81 -11.54
CA ARG A 163 13.84 1.23 -12.95
C ARG A 163 14.36 2.65 -13.02
#